data_AF-A0A380ELP3-F1
#
_entry.id   AF-A0A380ELP3-F1
#
_cell.length_a   1.000
_cell.length_b   1.000
_cell.length_c   1.000
_cell.angle_alpha   90.00
_cell.angle_beta   90.00
_cell.angle_gamma   90.00
#
_symmetry.space_group_name_H-M   'P 1'
#
loop_
_entity.id
_entity.type
_entity.pdbx_description
1 polymer ?
#
loop_
_entity_poly.entity_id
_entity_poly.type
_entity_poly.pdbx_seq_one_letter_code
_entity_poly.pdbx_strand_id
1 'polypeptide(L)'
;MTIKVEDNKIIFSRTIEAPIEKVFDAYTTKALFEKWFHPKDASTKVFRFNAVSGGDAFYAIKTPTMTSYTLAEYKTVKRPYLIEYIDSFATPQGAKDTKNAKHENYFVIFQEQYNRKRQ
;
A
#
# COMPACT_ATOMS: atom_id res chain seq x y z
N MET A 1 -8.44 -14.87 6.47
CA MET A 1 -7.21 -14.05 6.51
C MET A 1 -6.13 -14.89 7.12
N THR A 2 -4.92 -14.87 6.58
CA THR A 2 -3.78 -15.63 7.08
C THR A 2 -2.57 -14.70 7.19
N ILE A 3 -1.73 -14.94 8.21
CA ILE A 3 -0.48 -14.22 8.44
C ILE A 3 0.60 -15.28 8.62
N LYS A 4 1.71 -15.14 7.90
CA LYS A 4 2.93 -15.92 8.08
C LYS A 4 4.10 -14.98 8.31
N VAL A 5 5.01 -15.37 9.20
CA VAL A 5 6.25 -14.63 9.47
C VAL A 5 7.41 -15.56 9.13
N GLU A 6 8.29 -15.10 8.24
CA GLU A 6 9.46 -15.84 7.76
C GLU A 6 10.66 -14.90 7.86
N ASP A 7 11.55 -15.14 8.83
CA ASP A 7 12.67 -14.27 9.17
C ASP A 7 12.23 -12.79 9.35
N ASN A 8 12.62 -11.94 8.40
CA ASN A 8 12.31 -10.51 8.36
C ASN A 8 11.15 -10.17 7.41
N LYS A 9 10.33 -11.15 7.01
CA LYS A 9 9.20 -10.98 6.10
C LYS A 9 7.88 -11.29 6.80
N ILE A 10 6.90 -10.43 6.56
CA ILE A 10 5.50 -10.65 6.96
C ILE A 10 4.69 -10.88 5.69
N ILE A 11 4.08 -12.06 5.58
CA ILE A 11 3.23 -12.44 4.45
C ILE A 11 1.78 -12.40 4.94
N PHE A 12 1.03 -11.41 4.44
CA PHE A 12 -0.39 -11.23 4.73
C PHE A 12 -1.23 -11.67 3.54
N SER A 13 -2.28 -12.47 3.78
CA SER A 13 -3.23 -12.85 2.73
C SER A 13 -4.67 -12.70 3.18
N ARG A 14 -5.49 -12.12 2.31
CA ARG A 14 -6.92 -11.88 2.53
C ARG A 14 -7.69 -12.04 1.24
N THR A 15 -8.84 -12.71 1.32
CA THR A 15 -9.84 -12.76 0.25
C THR A 15 -10.79 -11.58 0.39
N ILE A 16 -11.09 -10.93 -0.72
CA ILE A 16 -12.02 -9.80 -0.81
C ILE A 16 -13.06 -10.13 -1.87
N GLU A 17 -14.35 -9.99 -1.54
CA GLU A 17 -15.47 -10.25 -2.45
C GLU A 17 -15.69 -9.05 -3.38
N ALA A 18 -14.75 -8.81 -4.30
CA ALA A 18 -14.82 -7.76 -5.30
C ALA A 18 -14.03 -8.15 -6.56
N PRO A 19 -14.34 -7.56 -7.74
CA PRO A 19 -13.53 -7.74 -8.94
C PRO A 19 -12.08 -7.32 -8.69
N ILE A 20 -11.12 -8.10 -9.21
CA ILE A 20 -9.68 -7.89 -9.01
C ILE A 20 -9.25 -6.46 -9.38
N GLU A 21 -9.80 -5.93 -10.47
CA GLU A 21 -9.57 -4.56 -10.94
C GLU A 21 -9.92 -3.50 -9.88
N LYS A 22 -11.05 -3.66 -9.19
CA LYS A 22 -11.47 -2.71 -8.14
C LYS A 22 -10.59 -2.81 -6.90
N VAL A 23 -10.12 -4.02 -6.58
CA VAL A 23 -9.18 -4.21 -5.47
C VAL A 23 -7.85 -3.55 -5.81
N PHE A 24 -7.34 -3.71 -7.04
CA PHE A 24 -6.15 -3.02 -7.51
C PHE A 24 -6.33 -1.48 -7.51
N ASP A 25 -7.48 -0.98 -7.95
CA ASP A 25 -7.81 0.46 -7.92
C ASP A 25 -7.78 1.04 -6.52
N ALA A 26 -8.14 0.27 -5.49
CA ALA A 26 -8.07 0.72 -4.11
C ALA A 26 -6.64 1.10 -3.68
N TYR A 27 -5.61 0.50 -4.29
CA TYR A 27 -4.21 0.79 -4.02
C TYR A 27 -3.60 1.83 -4.98
N THR A 28 -4.20 2.04 -6.14
CA THR A 28 -3.60 2.83 -7.24
C THR A 28 -4.40 4.09 -7.60
N THR A 29 -5.55 4.30 -6.98
CA THR A 29 -6.36 5.51 -7.14
C THR A 29 -6.36 6.32 -5.85
N LYS A 30 -5.84 7.56 -5.90
CA LYS A 30 -5.79 8.50 -4.75
C LYS A 30 -7.09 8.52 -3.94
N ALA A 31 -8.21 8.79 -4.60
CA ALA A 31 -9.51 8.97 -3.95
C ALA A 31 -10.05 7.70 -3.28
N LEU A 32 -9.58 6.52 -3.67
CA LEU A 32 -9.91 5.26 -3.01
C LEU A 32 -8.91 4.97 -1.89
N PHE A 33 -7.62 5.17 -2.14
CA PHE A 33 -6.54 4.94 -1.17
C PHE A 33 -6.75 5.72 0.13
N GLU A 34 -7.12 7.00 0.05
CA GLU A 34 -7.39 7.85 1.21
C GLU A 34 -8.54 7.34 2.11
N LYS A 35 -9.43 6.49 1.60
CA LYS A 35 -10.61 5.99 2.33
C LYS A 35 -10.33 4.79 3.22
N TRP A 36 -9.23 4.08 3.00
CA TRP A 36 -9.00 2.79 3.66
C TRP A 36 -7.57 2.59 4.15
N PHE A 37 -6.57 3.26 3.58
CA PHE A 37 -5.17 3.02 3.91
C PHE A 37 -4.74 3.77 5.18
N HIS A 38 -5.42 3.51 6.29
CA HIS A 38 -5.08 4.02 7.62
C HIS A 38 -5.61 3.06 8.70
N PRO A 39 -5.03 3.07 9.91
CA PRO A 39 -5.61 2.37 11.03
C PRO A 39 -6.96 2.97 11.45
N LYS A 40 -7.66 2.27 12.34
CA LYS A 40 -8.87 2.79 12.98
C LYS A 40 -8.55 4.12 13.70
N ASP A 41 -9.49 5.05 13.66
CA ASP A 41 -9.39 6.38 14.29
C ASP A 41 -8.27 7.28 13.72
N ALA A 42 -7.75 6.93 12.54
CA ALA A 42 -6.81 7.75 11.77
C ALA A 42 -7.40 8.16 10.41
N SER A 43 -6.67 9.01 9.70
CA SER A 43 -7.03 9.47 8.35
C SER A 43 -5.79 9.52 7.46
N THR A 44 -5.97 9.30 6.17
CA THR A 44 -4.91 9.41 5.17
C THR A 44 -5.13 10.62 4.29
N LYS A 45 -4.09 11.43 4.15
CA LYS A 45 -4.05 12.56 3.21
C LYS A 45 -2.93 12.33 2.21
N VAL A 46 -3.28 12.30 0.94
CA VAL A 46 -2.35 12.10 -0.16
C VAL A 46 -2.03 13.44 -0.82
N PHE A 47 -0.75 13.78 -0.89
CA PHE A 47 -0.24 15.01 -1.48
C PHE A 47 0.16 14.80 -2.95
N ARG A 48 0.77 13.66 -3.25
CA ARG A 48 1.17 13.24 -4.61
C ARG A 48 0.88 11.75 -4.77
N PHE A 49 0.40 11.34 -5.94
CA PHE A 49 0.04 9.95 -6.19
C PHE A 49 0.23 9.59 -7.66
N ASN A 50 1.35 8.95 -7.97
CA ASN A 50 1.67 8.43 -9.30
C ASN A 50 2.01 6.93 -9.19
N ALA A 51 0.97 6.11 -9.00
CA ALA A 51 1.09 4.67 -8.79
C ALA A 51 1.32 3.90 -10.10
N VAL A 52 2.44 4.19 -10.77
CA VAL A 52 2.92 3.49 -11.98
C VAL A 52 4.35 3.02 -11.74
N SER A 53 4.87 2.10 -12.56
CA SER A 53 6.27 1.68 -12.48
C SER A 53 7.21 2.88 -12.62
N GLY A 54 8.12 3.07 -11.66
CA GLY A 54 9.03 4.22 -11.58
C GLY A 54 8.40 5.50 -11.02
N GLY A 55 7.11 5.48 -10.68
CA GLY A 55 6.42 6.60 -10.03
C GLY A 55 6.55 6.59 -8.51
N ASP A 56 5.95 7.58 -7.86
CA ASP A 56 5.93 7.68 -6.41
C ASP A 56 4.60 8.23 -5.87
N ALA A 57 4.33 7.96 -4.60
CA ALA A 57 3.26 8.58 -3.84
C ALA A 57 3.81 9.17 -2.54
N PHE A 58 3.37 10.38 -2.22
CA PHE A 58 3.67 11.04 -0.96
C PHE A 58 2.37 11.30 -0.20
N TYR A 59 2.27 10.74 0.99
CA TYR A 59 1.08 10.82 1.82
C TYR A 59 1.42 10.89 3.30
N ALA A 60 0.42 11.29 4.11
CA ALA A 60 0.53 11.29 5.55
C ALA A 60 -0.64 10.52 6.16
N ILE A 61 -0.33 9.74 7.20
CA ILE A 61 -1.31 9.14 8.10
C ILE A 61 -1.35 9.99 9.36
N LYS A 62 -2.53 10.56 9.63
CA LYS A 62 -2.78 11.39 10.81
C LYS A 62 -3.61 10.60 11.81
N THR A 63 -3.03 10.36 12.99
CA THR A 63 -3.72 9.86 14.19
C THR A 63 -4.09 11.05 15.08
N PRO A 64 -4.85 10.85 16.18
CA PRO A 64 -5.15 11.92 17.14
C PRO A 64 -3.90 12.52 17.80
N THR A 65 -2.81 11.76 17.91
CA THR A 65 -1.60 12.14 18.65
C THR A 65 -0.41 12.49 17.74
N MET A 66 -0.37 11.99 16.50
CA MET A 66 0.80 12.09 15.65
C MET A 66 0.43 12.15 14.16
N THR A 67 1.28 12.80 13.37
CA THR A 67 1.25 12.68 11.90
C THR A 67 2.53 11.98 11.44
N SER A 68 2.38 10.87 10.74
CA SER A 68 3.48 10.20 10.06
C SER A 68 3.43 10.51 8.57
N TYR A 69 4.58 10.83 7.99
CA TYR A 69 4.74 11.11 6.56
C TYR A 69 5.49 9.97 5.90
N THR A 70 5.01 9.57 4.72
CA THR A 70 5.52 8.39 4.01
C THR A 70 5.70 8.71 2.53
N LEU A 71 6.85 8.31 2.00
CA LEU A 71 7.13 8.30 0.57
C LEU A 71 7.17 6.84 0.10
N ALA A 72 6.24 6.49 -0.78
CA ALA A 72 6.19 5.19 -1.45
C ALA A 72 6.76 5.32 -2.87
N GLU A 73 7.83 4.59 -3.17
CA GLU A 73 8.46 4.54 -4.49
C GLU A 73 8.08 3.25 -5.21
N TYR A 74 7.28 3.36 -6.27
CA TYR A 74 6.78 2.20 -7.00
C TYR A 74 7.85 1.66 -7.95
N LYS A 75 8.33 0.44 -7.69
CA LYS A 75 9.29 -0.25 -8.56
C LYS A 75 8.60 -0.87 -9.76
N THR A 76 7.56 -1.66 -9.50
CA THR A 76 6.82 -2.38 -10.53
C THR A 76 5.32 -2.26 -10.25
N VAL A 77 4.55 -1.80 -11.23
CA VAL A 77 3.09 -1.81 -11.19
C VAL A 77 2.57 -2.47 -12.45
N LYS A 78 1.94 -3.64 -12.31
CA LYS A 78 1.35 -4.41 -13.42
C LYS A 78 -0.11 -4.66 -13.11
N ARG A 79 -0.98 -3.83 -13.68
CA ARG A 79 -2.42 -3.96 -13.51
C ARG A 79 -2.94 -5.30 -14.07
N PRO A 80 -3.90 -5.97 -13.40
CA PRO A 80 -4.36 -5.76 -12.02
C PRO A 80 -3.60 -6.61 -10.98
N TYR A 81 -2.47 -7.24 -11.34
CA TYR A 81 -1.92 -8.39 -10.63
C TYR A 81 -0.81 -8.09 -9.63
N LEU A 82 -0.08 -6.98 -9.78
CA LEU A 82 1.12 -6.72 -8.98
C LEU A 82 1.34 -5.23 -8.71
N ILE A 83 1.66 -4.93 -7.46
CA ILE A 83 2.27 -3.67 -7.03
C ILE A 83 3.48 -4.00 -6.16
N GLU A 84 4.63 -3.47 -6.55
CA GLU A 84 5.88 -3.52 -5.81
C GLU A 84 6.32 -2.09 -5.49
N TYR A 85 6.53 -1.77 -4.23
CA TYR A 85 6.98 -0.45 -3.81
C TYR A 85 7.89 -0.51 -2.59
N ILE A 86 8.72 0.52 -2.46
CA ILE A 86 9.51 0.77 -1.26
C ILE A 86 8.78 1.82 -0.44
N ASP A 87 8.45 1.47 0.81
CA ASP A 87 7.91 2.40 1.79
C ASP A 87 9.05 2.99 2.61
N SER A 88 9.11 4.31 2.72
CA SER A 88 10.11 5.01 3.54
C SER A 88 9.45 6.13 4.34
N PHE A 89 9.91 6.34 5.56
CA PHE A 89 9.58 7.55 6.31
C PHE A 89 10.02 8.78 5.53
N ALA A 90 9.21 9.83 5.59
CA ALA A 90 9.45 11.10 4.93
C ALA A 90 9.33 12.26 5.91
N THR A 91 9.90 13.40 5.53
CA THR A 91 9.68 14.66 6.20
C THR A 91 8.33 15.26 5.79
N PRO A 92 7.79 16.25 6.53
CA PRO A 92 6.59 16.97 6.12
C PRO A 92 6.69 17.64 4.74
N GLN A 93 7.91 17.89 4.25
CA GLN A 93 8.20 18.47 2.94
C GLN A 93 8.20 17.42 1.81
N GLY A 94 8.08 16.13 2.12
CA GLY A 94 8.04 15.03 1.15
C GLY A 94 9.42 14.50 0.73
N ALA A 95 10.47 14.88 1.45
CA ALA A 95 11.80 14.28 1.28
C ALA A 95 11.91 13.00 2.11
N LYS A 96 12.63 11.98 1.63
CA LYS A 96 12.91 10.78 2.41
C LYS A 96 13.69 11.14 3.68
N ASP A 97 13.30 10.58 4.82
CA ASP A 97 14.04 10.74 6.07
C ASP A 97 15.29 9.85 6.05
N THR A 98 16.43 10.46 5.73
CA THR A 98 17.72 9.75 5.66
C THR A 98 18.32 9.44 7.03
N LYS A 99 17.82 10.05 8.11
CA LYS A 99 18.27 9.75 9.48
C LYS A 99 17.71 8.41 9.95
N ASN A 100 16.50 8.07 9.50
CA ASN A 100 15.87 6.78 9.68
C ASN A 100 15.83 6.03 8.34
N ALA A 101 16.99 5.54 7.89
CA ALA A 101 17.14 4.83 6.61
C ALA A 101 16.40 3.48 6.52
N LYS A 102 15.55 3.15 7.51
CA LYS A 102 14.67 2.00 7.46
C LYS A 102 13.63 2.23 6.37
N HIS A 103 13.57 1.28 5.46
CA HIS A 103 12.57 1.20 4.42
C HIS A 103 12.10 -0.24 4.34
N GLU A 104 10.88 -0.41 3.89
CA GLU A 104 10.24 -1.71 3.79
C GLU A 104 9.89 -1.97 2.33
N ASN A 105 10.18 -3.18 1.86
CA ASN A 105 9.82 -3.60 0.51
C ASN A 105 8.47 -4.30 0.57
N TYR A 106 7.50 -3.77 -0.15
CA TYR A 106 6.15 -4.32 -0.23
C TYR A 106 5.92 -4.99 -1.58
N PHE A 107 5.40 -6.21 -1.54
CA PHE A 107 4.90 -6.95 -2.69
C PHE A 107 3.41 -7.24 -2.48
N VAL A 108 2.55 -6.55 -3.22
CA VAL A 108 1.10 -6.76 -3.20
C VAL A 108 0.71 -7.50 -4.46
N ILE A 109 0.35 -8.77 -4.28
CA ILE A 109 -0.04 -9.67 -5.38
C ILE A 109 -1.55 -9.86 -5.32
N PHE A 110 -2.21 -9.65 -6.45
CA PHE A 110 -3.64 -9.83 -6.61
C PHE A 110 -3.90 -11.07 -7.47
N GLN A 111 -4.77 -11.95 -6.98
CA GLN A 111 -5.12 -13.20 -7.66
C GLN A 111 -6.62 -13.42 -7.57
N GLU A 112 -7.22 -13.84 -8.69
CA GLU A 112 -8.61 -14.31 -8.67
C GLU A 112 -8.69 -15.63 -7.90
N GLN A 113 -9.67 -15.72 -7.02
CA GLN A 113 -10.02 -16.97 -6.36
C GLN A 113 -11.20 -17.58 -7.09
N TYR A 114 -10.93 -18.57 -7.93
CA TYR A 114 -12.00 -19.37 -8.52
C TYR A 114 -12.56 -20.30 -7.44
N ASN A 115 -13.71 -19.93 -6.88
CA ASN A 115 -14.51 -20.87 -6.12
C ASN A 115 -14.96 -21.98 -7.08
N ARG A 116 -14.27 -23.12 -7.07
CA ARG A 116 -14.88 -24.38 -7.54
C ARG A 116 -16.07 -24.64 -6.63
N LYS A 117 -17.25 -24.13 -6.98
CA LYS A 117 -18.49 -24.71 -6.47
C LYS A 117 -18.44 -26.17 -6.90
N ARG A 118 -18.40 -27.06 -5.91
CA ARG A 118 -18.59 -28.50 -6.09
C ARG A 118 -19.85 -28.69 -6.94
N GLN A 119 -19.73 -29.46 -8.02
CA GLN A 119 -20.90 -30.12 -8.62
C GLN A 119 -21.53 -31.05 -7.58
#